data_AF-A0A967HC79-F1
#
_entry.id   AF-A0A967HC79-F1
#
_cell.length_a   1.000
_cell.length_b   1.000
_cell.length_c   1.000
_cell.angle_alpha   90.00
_cell.angle_beta   90.00
_cell.angle_gamma   90.00
#
_symmetry.space_group_name_H-M   'P 1'
#
loop_
_entity.id
_entity.type
_entity.pdbx_description
1 polymer ?
#
loop_
_entity_poly.entity_id
_entity_poly.type
_entity_poly.pdbx_seq_one_letter_code
_entity_poly.pdbx_strand_id
1 'polypeptide(L)'
;IELKTRVVKVETDKQEYSVHAGGMRYTVKGLVNCAGLQADLVARSAGLRPDVQIIPFRGEYYELAPEQVHLIKNLIYPVPDPKMPFLGVHFTR
;
A
#
# COMPACT_ATOMS: atom_id res chain seq x y z
N ILE A 1 -9.47 -16.69 4.89
CA ILE A 1 -8.59 -15.83 4.06
C ILE A 1 -8.46 -16.52 2.72
N GLU A 2 -8.84 -15.85 1.64
CA GLU A 2 -8.73 -16.37 0.27
C GLU A 2 -7.60 -15.64 -0.45
N LEU A 3 -6.61 -16.39 -0.93
CA LEU A 3 -5.45 -15.86 -1.66
C LEU A 3 -5.67 -16.00 -3.16
N LYS A 4 -4.96 -15.19 -3.96
CA LYS A 4 -5.11 -15.13 -5.43
C LYS A 4 -6.52 -14.70 -5.88
N THR A 5 -7.33 -14.15 -4.97
CA THR A 5 -8.69 -13.68 -5.21
C THR A 5 -8.67 -12.16 -5.38
N ARG A 6 -8.38 -11.68 -6.60
CA ARG A 6 -8.36 -10.24 -6.90
C ARG A 6 -9.79 -9.68 -6.86
N VAL A 7 -10.01 -8.59 -6.12
CA VAL A 7 -11.23 -7.78 -6.20
C VAL A 7 -11.22 -6.99 -7.51
N VAL A 8 -12.28 -7.14 -8.31
CA VAL A 8 -12.42 -6.47 -9.62
C VAL A 8 -13.49 -5.39 -9.62
N LYS A 9 -14.49 -5.51 -8.74
CA LYS A 9 -15.60 -4.56 -8.62
C LYS A 9 -16.17 -4.61 -7.21
N VAL A 10 -16.61 -3.47 -6.71
CA VAL A 10 -17.43 -3.36 -5.51
C VAL A 10 -18.70 -2.61 -5.88
N GLU A 11 -19.85 -3.17 -5.54
CA GLU A 11 -21.14 -2.51 -5.72
C GLU A 11 -21.73 -2.25 -4.33
N THR A 12 -22.41 -1.11 -4.18
CA THR A 12 -23.09 -0.76 -2.94
C THR A 12 -24.59 -0.83 -3.20
N ASP A 13 -25.32 -1.67 -2.45
CA ASP A 13 -26.78 -1.77 -2.51
C ASP A 13 -27.38 -1.57 -1.12
N LYS A 14 -28.10 -0.46 -0.93
CA LYS A 14 -28.74 -0.03 0.32
C LYS A 14 -27.80 0.01 1.54
N GLN A 15 -27.57 -1.15 2.17
CA GLN A 15 -26.79 -1.35 3.40
C GLN A 15 -25.75 -2.48 3.29
N GLU A 16 -25.57 -3.07 2.11
CA GLU A 16 -24.62 -4.16 1.88
C GLU A 16 -23.67 -3.84 0.73
N TYR A 17 -22.49 -4.44 0.79
CA TYR A 17 -21.50 -4.40 -0.27
C TYR A 17 -21.49 -5.73 -1.01
N SER A 18 -21.56 -5.67 -2.34
CA SER A 18 -21.32 -6.80 -3.22
C SER A 18 -19.91 -6.72 -3.80
N VAL A 19 -19.03 -7.63 -3.37
CA VAL A 19 -17.64 -7.69 -3.80
C VAL A 19 -17.50 -8.78 -4.86
N HIS A 20 -17.06 -8.39 -6.05
CA HIS A 20 -16.74 -9.33 -7.13
C HIS A 20 -15.25 -9.64 -7.09
N ALA A 21 -14.89 -10.89 -6.80
CA ALA A 21 -13.50 -11.29 -6.66
C ALA A 21 -13.32 -12.77 -7.04
N GLY A 22 -12.23 -13.09 -7.76
CA GLY A 22 -11.93 -14.48 -8.15
C GLY A 22 -13.01 -15.21 -8.95
N GLY A 23 -13.88 -14.47 -9.67
CA GLY A 23 -15.03 -15.05 -10.39
C GLY A 23 -16.26 -15.31 -9.52
N MET A 24 -16.20 -14.99 -8.24
CA MET A 24 -17.30 -15.10 -7.28
C MET A 24 -17.83 -13.74 -6.85
N ARG A 25 -19.03 -13.75 -6.26
CA ARG A 25 -19.67 -12.61 -5.64
C ARG A 25 -19.85 -12.87 -4.14
N TYR A 26 -19.38 -11.95 -3.31
CA TYR A 26 -19.52 -11.98 -1.85
C TYR A 26 -20.40 -10.82 -1.41
N THR A 27 -21.39 -11.09 -0.55
CA THR A 27 -22.26 -10.06 0.02
C THR A 27 -21.92 -9.88 1.50
N VAL A 28 -21.63 -8.65 1.90
CA VAL A 28 -21.22 -8.33 3.27
C VAL A 28 -21.88 -7.04 3.76
N LYS A 29 -22.13 -6.94 5.07
CA LYS A 29 -22.67 -5.71 5.69
C LYS A 29 -21.63 -4.63 5.94
N GLY A 30 -20.36 -5.01 5.98
CA GLY A 30 -19.24 -4.10 6.21
C GLY A 30 -18.05 -4.49 5.36
N LEU A 31 -17.36 -3.48 4.82
CA LEU A 31 -16.18 -3.65 3.99
C LEU A 31 -15.07 -2.74 4.51
N VAL A 32 -13.93 -3.34 4.87
CA VAL A 32 -12.72 -2.59 5.25
C VAL A 32 -11.75 -2.65 4.09
N ASN A 33 -11.41 -1.48 3.53
CA ASN A 33 -10.51 -1.37 2.39
C ASN A 33 -9.05 -1.23 2.86
N CYS A 34 -8.30 -2.33 2.81
CA CYS A 34 -6.87 -2.40 3.14
C CYS A 34 -6.00 -2.71 1.91
N ALA A 35 -6.41 -2.27 0.70
CA ALA A 35 -5.74 -2.65 -0.55
C ALA A 35 -4.40 -1.94 -0.84
N GLY A 36 -3.77 -1.34 0.18
CA GLY A 36 -2.45 -0.70 0.09
C GLY A 36 -2.39 0.34 -1.03
N LEU A 37 -1.43 0.19 -1.94
CA LEU A 37 -1.23 1.08 -3.10
C LEU A 37 -2.44 1.19 -4.04
N GLN A 38 -3.43 0.31 -3.92
CA GLN A 38 -4.64 0.28 -4.73
C GLN A 38 -5.90 0.71 -3.96
N ALA A 39 -5.77 1.18 -2.71
CA ALA A 39 -6.92 1.47 -1.86
C ALA A 39 -7.83 2.57 -2.46
N ASP A 40 -7.27 3.62 -3.06
CA ASP A 40 -8.05 4.67 -3.71
C ASP A 40 -8.78 4.16 -4.96
N LEU A 41 -8.20 3.23 -5.72
CA LEU A 41 -8.84 2.55 -6.85
C LEU A 41 -10.02 1.67 -6.39
N VAL A 42 -9.84 0.91 -5.30
CA VAL A 42 -10.92 0.11 -4.72
C VAL A 42 -12.05 1.00 -4.21
N ALA A 43 -11.74 2.10 -3.53
CA ALA A 43 -12.74 3.07 -3.09
C ALA A 43 -13.53 3.66 -4.27
N ARG A 44 -12.84 4.06 -5.35
CA ARG A 44 -13.48 4.52 -6.59
C ARG A 44 -14.37 3.45 -7.21
N SER A 45 -13.93 2.18 -7.21
CA SER A 45 -14.73 1.06 -7.72
C SER A 45 -16.03 0.87 -6.96
N ALA A 46 -16.06 1.20 -5.66
CA ALA A 46 -17.23 1.16 -4.80
C ALA A 46 -18.19 2.35 -4.97
N GLY A 47 -17.89 3.25 -5.92
CA GLY A 47 -18.66 4.47 -6.19
C GLY A 47 -18.28 5.66 -5.31
N LEU A 48 -17.24 5.55 -4.48
CA LEU A 48 -16.77 6.65 -3.64
C LEU A 48 -15.87 7.60 -4.43
N ARG A 49 -15.79 8.86 -3.98
CA ARG A 49 -14.88 9.87 -4.52
C ARG A 49 -13.91 10.29 -3.41
N PRO A 50 -12.75 9.64 -3.29
CA PRO A 50 -11.78 9.99 -2.26
C PRO A 50 -11.17 11.37 -2.56
N ASP A 51 -11.06 12.22 -1.53
CA ASP A 51 -10.42 13.55 -1.61
C ASP A 51 -8.88 13.47 -1.74
N VAL A 52 -8.34 12.26 -1.63
CA VAL A 52 -6.90 11.97 -1.71
C VAL A 52 -6.63 10.94 -2.80
N GLN A 53 -5.45 11.05 -3.41
CA GLN A 53 -4.95 10.10 -4.40
C GLN A 53 -3.71 9.40 -3.84
N ILE A 54 -3.55 8.11 -4.16
CA ILE A 54 -2.34 7.37 -3.84
C ILE A 54 -1.34 7.54 -4.99
N ILE A 55 -0.12 8.01 -4.65
CA ILE A 55 0.99 8.12 -5.59
C ILE A 55 2.09 7.15 -5.13
N PRO A 56 2.36 6.06 -5.87
CA PRO A 56 3.36 5.08 -5.46
C PRO A 56 4.78 5.60 -5.74
N PHE A 57 5.65 5.49 -4.74
CA PHE A 57 7.09 5.71 -4.87
C PHE A 57 7.82 4.38 -4.69
N ARG A 58 8.77 4.08 -5.58
CA ARG A 58 9.63 2.90 -5.46
C ARG A 58 10.89 3.28 -4.70
N GLY A 59 11.15 2.59 -3.59
CA GLY A 59 12.47 2.58 -2.94
C GLY A 59 13.28 1.37 -3.40
N GLU A 60 14.60 1.47 -3.28
CA GLU A 60 15.53 0.38 -3.56
C GLU A 60 16.30 0.07 -2.28
N TYR A 61 16.56 -1.21 -2.04
CA TYR A 61 17.36 -1.70 -0.92
C TYR A 61 18.62 -2.34 -1.46
N TYR A 62 19.73 -2.06 -0.79
CA TYR A 62 21.01 -2.67 -1.06
C TYR A 62 21.55 -3.26 0.23
N GLU A 63 22.27 -4.36 0.11
CA GLU A 63 22.99 -4.95 1.23
C GLU A 63 24.39 -4.33 1.31
N LEU A 64 24.85 -4.11 2.54
CA LEU A 64 26.24 -3.72 2.76
C LEU A 64 27.16 -4.92 2.49
N ALA A 65 28.35 -4.63 1.99
CA ALA A 65 29.41 -5.63 1.95
C ALA A 65 29.64 -6.19 3.37
N PRO A 66 29.77 -7.52 3.56
CA PRO A 66 29.86 -8.15 4.88
C PRO A 66 30.93 -7.52 5.78
N GLU A 67 32.07 -7.16 5.20
CA GLU A 67 33.20 -6.52 5.89
C GLU A 67 32.88 -5.10 6.40
N GLN A 68 31.85 -4.43 5.90
CA GLN A 68 31.45 -3.06 6.29
C GLN A 68 30.28 -3.01 7.27
N VAL A 69 29.58 -4.12 7.52
CA VAL A 69 28.40 -4.16 8.40
C VAL A 69 28.71 -3.63 9.81
N HIS A 70 29.95 -3.81 10.29
CA HIS A 70 30.40 -3.34 11.60
C HIS A 70 30.38 -1.80 11.76
N LEU A 71 30.33 -1.03 10.66
CA LEU A 71 30.22 0.42 10.68
C LEU A 71 28.82 0.89 11.11
N ILE A 72 27.79 0.08 10.89
CA ILE A 72 26.40 0.41 11.19
C ILE A 72 25.96 -0.36 12.43
N LYS A 73 25.99 0.31 13.58
CA LYS A 73 25.59 -0.31 14.87
C LYS A 73 24.13 -0.10 15.22
N ASN A 74 23.48 0.87 14.59
CA ASN A 74 22.09 1.30 14.82
C ASN A 74 21.48 1.82 13.51
N LEU A 75 20.18 2.08 13.51
CA LEU A 75 19.52 2.72 12.37
C LEU A 75 20.07 4.13 12.16
N ILE A 76 20.38 4.50 10.91
CA ILE A 76 20.86 5.84 10.55
C ILE A 76 19.85 6.48 9.60
N TYR A 77 19.26 7.58 10.07
CA TYR A 77 18.34 8.41 9.29
C TYR A 77 18.95 9.80 9.11
N PRO A 78 19.33 10.20 7.89
CA PRO A 78 19.86 11.53 7.65
C PRO A 78 18.77 12.58 7.90
N VAL A 79 19.20 13.79 8.25
CA VAL A 79 18.30 14.94 8.31
C VAL A 79 17.75 15.20 6.90
N PRO A 80 16.41 15.33 6.71
CA PRO A 80 15.82 15.54 5.39
C PRO A 80 16.34 16.80 4.71
N ASP A 81 16.69 16.71 3.41
CA ASP A 81 16.97 17.87 2.57
C ASP A 81 15.65 18.44 2.00
N PRO A 82 15.26 19.68 2.34
CA PRO A 82 14.04 20.30 1.81
C PRO A 82 14.04 20.43 0.28
N LYS A 83 15.21 20.45 -0.38
CA LYS A 83 15.33 20.52 -1.84
C LYS A 83 15.09 19.17 -2.53
N MET A 84 15.19 18.07 -1.79
CA MET A 84 15.01 16.70 -2.28
C MET A 84 13.95 15.96 -1.45
N PRO A 85 12.68 16.39 -1.50
CA PRO A 85 11.64 15.68 -0.79
C PRO A 85 11.57 14.23 -1.29
N PHE A 86 11.52 13.30 -0.34
CA PHE A 86 11.43 11.84 -0.55
C PHE A 86 12.70 11.11 -1.01
N LEU A 87 13.84 11.79 -1.15
CA LEU A 87 15.10 11.14 -1.54
C LEU A 87 16.12 11.18 -0.41
N GLY A 88 16.55 10.01 0.04
CA GLY A 88 17.55 9.88 1.10
C GLY A 88 17.97 8.43 1.28
N VAL A 89 19.20 8.23 1.75
CA VAL A 89 19.75 6.91 2.07
C VAL A 89 19.57 6.67 3.56
N HIS A 90 18.93 5.55 3.90
CA HIS A 90 18.78 5.09 5.27
C HIS A 90 19.59 3.82 5.45
N PHE A 91 20.23 3.67 6.61
CA PHE A 91 20.89 2.42 6.96
C PHE A 91 20.07 1.70 8.02
N THR A 92 19.80 0.43 7.77
CA THR A 92 19.08 -0.46 8.69
C THR A 92 20.03 -1.51 9.24
N ARG A 93 19.62 -2.17 10.32
CA ARG A 93 20.30 -3.36 10.85
C ARG A 93 19.81 -4.61 10.15
#